data_AF-C0QSH8-F1
#
_entry.id   AF-C0QSH8-F1
#
_cell.length_a   1.000
_cell.length_b   1.000
_cell.length_c   1.000
_cell.angle_alpha   90.00
_cell.angle_beta   90.00
_cell.angle_gamma   90.00
#
_symmetry.space_group_name_H-M   'P 1'
#
loop_
_entity.id
_entity.type
_entity.pdbx_description
1 polymer ?
#
loop_
_entity_poly.entity_id
_entity_poly.type
_entity_poly.pdbx_seq_one_letter_code
_entity_poly.pdbx_strand_id
1 'polypeptide(L)' 'MKIIIDVSNERKAKHLIDILKDIPYVKNIKIEHKKEKRKPDFKSVFGIWKDREITIEDIRKKAWGKIAE' A
#
# COMPACT_ATOMS: atom_id res chain seq x y z
N MET A 1 8.74 24.19 14.72
CA MET A 1 8.95 24.01 13.26
C MET A 1 9.09 22.53 12.97
N LYS A 2 8.46 22.01 11.92
CA LYS A 2 8.50 20.58 11.55
C LYS A 2 9.08 20.45 10.15
N ILE A 3 10.10 19.59 10.01
CA ILE A 3 10.76 19.30 8.74
C ILE A 3 10.47 17.83 8.41
N ILE A 4 10.06 17.56 7.16
CA ILE A 4 9.78 16.21 6.65
C ILE A 4 10.70 16.00 5.44
N ILE A 5 11.49 14.94 5.46
CA ILE A 5 12.47 14.61 4.42
C ILE A 5 12.06 13.26 3.83
N ASP A 6 11.76 13.23 2.53
CA ASP A 6 11.51 11.99 1.79
C ASP A 6 12.83 11.52 1.16
N VAL A 7 13.23 10.28 1.44
CA VAL A 7 14.51 9.73 0.97
C VAL A 7 14.22 8.45 0.20
N SER A 8 14.51 8.45 -1.10
CA SER A 8 14.20 7.31 -1.98
C SER A 8 15.15 6.11 -1.81
N ASN A 9 16.28 6.26 -1.12
CA ASN A 9 17.28 5.20 -0.95
C ASN A 9 17.50 4.90 0.53
N GLU A 10 17.08 3.72 0.98
CA GLU A 10 17.18 3.29 2.39
C GLU A 10 18.62 3.28 2.92
N ARG A 11 19.61 2.92 2.10
CA ARG A 11 21.01 2.92 2.54
C ARG A 11 21.49 4.33 2.84
N LYS A 12 21.16 5.30 1.97
CA LYS A 12 21.49 6.72 2.18
C LYS A 12 20.67 7.33 3.32
N ALA A 13 19.43 6.88 3.53
CA ALA A 13 18.61 7.31 4.65
C ALA A 13 19.27 7.01 5.99
N LYS A 14 19.91 5.84 6.14
CA LYS A 14 20.63 5.47 7.36
C LYS A 14 21.79 6.43 7.67
N HIS A 15 22.58 6.79 6.65
CA HIS A 15 23.66 7.78 6.80
C HIS A 15 23.12 9.17 7.16
N LEU A 16 22.01 9.58 6.55
CA LEU A 16 21.38 10.87 6.85
C LEU A 16 20.87 10.94 8.29
N ILE A 17 20.29 9.85 8.81
CA ILE A 17 19.85 9.75 10.21
C ILE A 17 21.05 9.86 11.16
N ASP A 18 22.18 9.27 10.80
CA ASP A 18 23.41 9.32 11.61
C ASP A 18 23.92 10.76 11.75
N ILE A 19 23.98 11.49 10.63
CA ILE A 19 24.33 12.93 10.61
C ILE A 19 23.32 13.74 11.43
N LEU A 20 22.02 13.49 11.25
CA LEU A 20 20.96 14.23 11.96
C LEU A 20 20.99 14.01 13.48
N LYS A 21 21.48 12.86 13.95
CA LYS A 21 21.63 12.59 15.39
C LYS A 21 22.78 13.37 16.03
N ASP A 22 23.82 13.66 15.27
CA ASP A 22 25.00 14.39 15.76
C ASP A 22 24.70 15.88 16.01
N ILE A 23 23.61 16.39 15.42
CA ILE A 23 23.24 17.79 15.49
C ILE A 23 22.52 18.11 16.82
N PRO A 24 23.04 19.05 17.64
CA PRO A 24 22.56 19.26 19.02
C PRO A 24 21.12 19.82 19.13
N TYR A 25 20.58 20.40 18.06
CA TYR A 25 19.23 20.95 18.02
C TYR A 25 18.19 20.01 17.39
N VAL A 26 18.58 18.82 16.92
CA VAL A 26 17.68 17.83 16.35
C VAL A 26 17.28 16.82 17.43
N LYS A 27 16.14 17.07 18.08
CA LYS A 27 15.68 16.23 19.22
C LYS A 27 14.79 15.06 18.83
N ASN A 28 14.01 15.17 17.76
CA ASN A 28 12.91 14.23 17.50
C ASN A 28 12.90 13.72 16.05
N ILE A 29 13.70 12.68 15.78
CA ILE A 29 13.74 11.99 14.49
C ILE A 29 12.66 10.89 14.47
N LYS A 30 11.65 11.02 13.61
CA LYS A 30 10.66 9.97 13.36
C LYS A 30 10.93 9.35 12.00
N ILE A 31 11.06 8.02 11.98
CA ILE A 31 11.26 7.25 10.76
C ILE A 31 9.91 6.59 10.44
N GLU A 32 9.22 7.08 9.42
CA GLU A 32 8.01 6.45 8.90
C GLU A 32 8.37 5.67 7.64
N HIS A 33 8.42 4.34 7.77
CA HIS A 33 8.46 3.48 6.59
C HIS A 33 7.07 3.51 5.96
N LYS A 34 6.98 4.05 4.74
CA LYS A 34 5.77 3.94 3.94
C LYS A 34 5.61 2.46 3.62
N LYS A 35 4.82 1.74 4.43
CA LYS A 35 4.37 0.39 4.08
C LYS A 35 3.64 0.53 2.76
N GLU A 36 4.28 0.07 1.69
CA GLU A 36 3.64 -0.03 0.39
C GLU A 36 2.37 -0.87 0.63
N LYS A 37 1.20 -0.23 0.53
CA LYS A 37 -0.06 -0.95 0.57
C LYS A 37 -0.01 -1.89 -0.61
N ARG A 38 0.33 -3.17 -0.37
CA ARG A 38 0.20 -4.23 -1.37
C ARG A 38 -1.18 -4.05 -1.98
N LYS A 39 -1.22 -3.67 -3.26
CA LYS A 39 -2.49 -3.65 -3.98
C LYS A 39 -3.11 -5.03 -3.78
N PRO A 40 -4.36 -5.14 -3.34
CA PRO A 40 -4.99 -6.44 -3.21
C PRO A 40 -4.89 -7.11 -4.57
N ASP A 41 -4.20 -8.25 -4.61
CA ASP A 41 -4.04 -9.02 -5.83
C ASP A 41 -5.39 -9.67 -6.09
N PHE A 42 -6.24 -8.96 -6.82
CA PHE A 42 -7.57 -9.46 -7.20
C PHE A 42 -7.45 -10.78 -7.95
N LYS A 43 -6.30 -11.07 -8.59
CA LYS A 43 -6.01 -12.37 -9.22
C LYS A 43 -6.02 -13.54 -8.22
N SER A 44 -5.56 -13.33 -7.00
CA SER A 44 -5.53 -14.35 -5.94
C SER A 44 -6.94 -14.76 -5.46
N VAL A 45 -7.95 -13.90 -5.57
CA VAL A 45 -9.34 -14.26 -5.20
C VAL A 45 -10.11 -14.99 -6.32
N PHE A 46 -9.63 -14.99 -7.56
CA PHE A 46 -10.26 -15.77 -8.64
C PHE A 46 -10.06 -17.28 -8.46
N GLY A 47 -9.09 -17.72 -7.66
CA GLY A 47 -8.92 -19.14 -7.32
C GLY A 47 -10.17 -19.76 -6.68
N ILE A 48 -10.97 -18.96 -5.96
CA ILE A 48 -12.22 -19.39 -5.32
C ILE A 48 -13.32 -19.74 -6.34
N TRP A 49 -13.22 -19.19 -7.55
CA TRP A 49 -14.22 -19.33 -8.61
C TRP A 49 -13.76 -20.25 -9.75
N LYS A 50 -12.53 -20.77 -9.68
CA LYS A 50 -11.90 -21.57 -10.75
C LYS A 50 -12.62 -22.88 -11.04
N ASP A 51 -13.29 -23.47 -10.05
CA ASP A 51 -14.05 -24.72 -10.17
C ASP A 51 -15.54 -24.51 -10.47
N ARG A 52 -15.96 -23.24 -10.61
CA ARG A 52 -17.35 -22.92 -10.91
C ARG A 52 -17.44 -22.44 -12.36
N GLU A 53 -18.39 -22.97 -13.12
CA GLU A 53 -18.74 -22.50 -14.47
C GLU A 53 -19.45 -21.13 -14.42
N ILE A 54 -18.81 -20.14 -13.79
CA ILE A 54 -19.37 -18.81 -13.57
C ILE A 54 -18.61 -17.84 -14.46
N THR A 55 -19.32 -17.34 -15.47
CA THR A 55 -18.83 -16.27 -16.33
C THR A 55 -18.91 -14.92 -15.60
N ILE A 56 -18.10 -13.95 -16.04
CA ILE A 56 -18.14 -12.58 -15.50
C ILE A 56 -19.54 -11.96 -15.63
N GLU A 57 -20.28 -12.34 -16.67
CA GLU A 57 -21.66 -11.92 -16.89
C GLU A 57 -22.61 -12.46 -15.83
N ASP A 58 -22.45 -13.71 -15.39
CA ASP A 58 -23.24 -14.31 -14.30
C ASP A 58 -22.99 -13.59 -12.96
N ILE A 59 -21.73 -13.22 -12.68
CA ILE A 59 -21.35 -12.46 -11.49
C ILE A 59 -22.00 -11.07 -11.52
N ARG A 60 -21.92 -10.36 -12.64
CA ARG A 60 -22.54 -9.04 -12.82
C ARG A 60 -24.05 -9.12 -12.68
N LYS A 61 -24.69 -10.14 -13.25
CA LYS A 61 -26.14 -10.35 -13.15
C LYS A 61 -26.57 -10.65 -11.71
N LYS A 62 -25.83 -11.46 -10.94
CA LYS A 62 -26.15 -11.72 -9.53
C LYS A 62 -25.89 -10.52 -8.62
N ALA A 63 -24.83 -9.76 -8.87
CA ALA A 63 -24.44 -8.64 -8.03
C ALA A 63 -25.22 -7.34 -8.32
N TRP A 64 -25.62 -7.11 -9.57
CA TRP A 64 -26.28 -5.88 -10.03
C TRP A 64 -27.66 -6.10 -10.68
N GLY A 65 -28.15 -7.33 -10.81
CA GLY A 65 -29.41 -7.68 -11.49
C GLY A 65 -30.70 -7.27 -10.77
N LYS A 66 -30.68 -6.18 -10.00
CA LYS A 66 -31.89 -5.47 -9.59
C LYS A 66 -31.88 -4.05 -10.15
N ILE A 67 -32.00 -3.90 -11.47
CA ILE A 67 -32.76 -2.80 -12.07
C ILE A 67 -33.48 -3.36 -13.31
N ALA A 68 -34.79 -3.12 -13.37
CA ALA A 68 -35.79 -3.41 -14.41
C ALA A 68 -36.33 -4.86 -14.45
N GLU A 69 -37.41 -5.13 -13.72
CA GLU A 69 -38.80 -4.84 -14.12
C GLU A 69 -39.64 -4.44 -12.89
#